data_AF-A0A8J6KZ85-F1
#
_entry.id   AF-A0A8J6KZ85-F1
#
_cell.length_a   1.000
_cell.length_b   1.000
_cell.length_c   1.000
_cell.angle_alpha   90.00
_cell.angle_beta   90.00
_cell.angle_gamma   90.00
#
_symmetry.space_group_name_H-M   'P 1'
#
loop_
_entity.id
_entity.type
_entity.pdbx_description
1 polymer ?
#
loop_
_entity_poly.entity_id
_entity_poly.type
_entity_poly.pdbx_seq_one_letter_code
_entity_poly.pdbx_strand_id
1 'polypeptide(L)'
;MIETYSQPSPRPVAPGLPVSMKILLCILTAFLITQMIGSALYTVYLHRRLDKVEEEVSFHEDFVFIKQLQKCNKGEGSLSLLNCKEVKRRYEDLVKDVSLNTEEKKETRYEMQKGDEDPQIAVHVVSEANSKTTSVLQWAKKGYYTMKNNLVTLESGKQLTVKRQGLYYVYTQVTFCSNQQPSSKDPFLVSLCLKSTSGSERILLRAANTHSSSKPCGQQSVHLGGVFELQEDSSLFVNVTDASQVMHGVGFTSFGLLKI
;
A
#
# COMPACT_ATOMS: atom_id res chain seq x y z
N MET A 1 66.16 -74.37 22.84
CA MET A 1 65.36 -73.14 22.74
C MET A 1 65.34 -72.76 21.27
N ILE A 2 64.21 -72.99 20.59
CA ILE A 2 64.00 -72.59 19.19
C ILE A 2 62.68 -71.83 19.19
N GLU A 3 62.78 -70.51 19.07
CA GLU A 3 61.63 -69.60 18.97
C GLU A 3 60.90 -69.84 17.64
N THR A 4 59.63 -70.18 17.73
CA THR A 4 58.74 -70.32 16.57
C THR A 4 58.13 -68.96 16.28
N TYR A 5 58.55 -68.36 15.16
CA TYR A 5 58.07 -67.07 14.69
C TYR A 5 56.62 -67.21 14.20
N SER A 6 55.67 -66.64 14.93
CA SER A 6 54.25 -66.61 14.58
C SER A 6 53.98 -65.54 13.50
N GLN A 7 53.44 -65.98 12.37
CA GLN A 7 53.08 -65.14 11.22
C GLN A 7 51.86 -64.24 11.54
N PRO A 8 51.86 -62.93 11.18
CA PRO A 8 50.70 -62.08 11.43
C PRO A 8 49.53 -62.44 10.50
N SER A 9 48.33 -62.59 11.07
CA SER A 9 47.08 -62.73 10.31
C SER A 9 46.88 -61.54 9.36
N PRO A 10 46.41 -61.75 8.12
CA PRO A 10 46.10 -60.65 7.21
C PRO A 10 44.97 -59.78 7.77
N ARG A 11 45.07 -58.46 7.59
CA ARG A 11 44.02 -57.50 7.97
C ARG A 11 42.74 -57.77 7.16
N PRO A 12 41.54 -57.67 7.76
CA PRO A 12 40.30 -57.76 7.02
C PRO A 12 40.14 -56.53 6.13
N VAL A 13 39.95 -56.76 4.83
CA VAL A 13 39.54 -55.73 3.87
C VAL A 13 38.14 -55.28 4.27
N ALA A 14 37.95 -53.98 4.46
CA ALA A 14 36.63 -53.41 4.78
C ALA A 14 35.60 -53.87 3.72
N PRO A 15 34.48 -54.49 4.12
CA PRO A 15 33.47 -54.90 3.16
C PRO A 15 32.87 -53.62 2.54
N GLY A 16 33.10 -53.44 1.24
CA GLY A 16 32.42 -52.37 0.49
C GLY A 16 30.91 -52.49 0.67
N LEU A 17 30.21 -51.34 0.72
CA LEU A 17 28.77 -51.29 0.97
C LEU A 17 28.01 -52.37 0.18
N PRO A 18 27.08 -53.10 0.82
CA PRO A 18 26.33 -54.16 0.16
C PRO A 18 25.62 -53.61 -1.08
N VAL A 19 25.66 -54.38 -2.16
CA VAL A 19 25.21 -53.97 -3.50
C VAL A 19 23.77 -53.43 -3.48
N SER A 20 22.91 -53.98 -2.62
CA SER A 20 21.53 -53.53 -2.40
C SER A 20 21.43 -52.10 -1.83
N MET A 21 22.33 -51.71 -0.93
CA MET A 21 22.34 -50.38 -0.31
C MET A 21 22.80 -49.31 -1.31
N LYS A 22 23.71 -49.66 -2.22
CA LYS A 22 24.14 -48.77 -3.33
C LYS A 22 23.02 -48.55 -4.35
N ILE A 23 22.27 -49.59 -4.68
CA ILE A 23 21.13 -49.50 -5.60
C ILE A 23 20.03 -48.60 -5.01
N LEU A 24 19.68 -48.79 -3.74
CA LEU A 24 18.64 -48.00 -3.08
C LEU A 24 19.03 -46.52 -2.96
N LEU A 25 20.30 -46.22 -2.66
CA LEU A 25 20.81 -44.85 -2.64
C LEU A 25 20.76 -44.20 -4.03
N CYS A 26 21.11 -44.93 -5.09
CA CYS A 26 20.99 -44.46 -6.47
C CYS A 26 19.53 -44.13 -6.84
N ILE A 27 18.59 -45.00 -6.47
CA ILE A 27 17.16 -44.80 -6.77
C ILE A 27 16.62 -43.56 -6.04
N LEU A 28 16.95 -43.39 -4.75
CA LEU A 28 16.53 -42.22 -3.98
C LEU A 28 17.13 -40.92 -4.54
N THR A 29 18.40 -40.96 -4.94
CA THR A 29 19.07 -39.80 -5.54
C THR A 29 18.41 -39.43 -6.87
N ALA A 30 18.10 -40.41 -7.72
CA ALA A 30 17.38 -40.20 -8.96
C ALA A 30 15.98 -39.60 -8.73
N PHE A 31 15.24 -40.12 -7.74
CA PHE A 31 13.90 -39.63 -7.40
C PHE A 31 13.92 -38.15 -6.95
N LEU A 32 14.86 -37.77 -6.09
CA LEU A 32 15.01 -36.39 -5.63
C LEU A 32 15.37 -35.43 -6.78
N ILE A 33 16.25 -35.85 -7.68
CA ILE A 33 16.60 -35.07 -8.87
C ILE A 33 15.37 -34.88 -9.78
N THR A 34 14.61 -35.96 -10.03
CA THR A 34 13.38 -35.89 -10.82
C THR A 34 12.34 -34.97 -10.17
N GLN A 35 12.18 -35.03 -8.84
CA GLN A 35 11.23 -34.19 -8.12
C GLN A 35 11.62 -32.70 -8.15
N MET A 36 12.92 -32.38 -8.05
CA MET A 36 13.43 -31.02 -8.17
C MET A 36 13.21 -30.44 -9.58
N ILE A 37 13.48 -31.24 -10.62
CA ILE A 37 13.26 -30.81 -12.02
C ILE A 37 11.75 -30.65 -12.29
N GLY A 38 10.93 -31.60 -11.84
CA GLY A 38 9.49 -31.55 -12.01
C GLY A 38 8.85 -30.35 -11.31
N SER A 39 9.25 -30.04 -10.08
CA SER A 39 8.70 -28.89 -9.34
C SER A 39 9.12 -27.55 -9.95
N ALA A 40 10.36 -27.43 -10.44
CA ALA A 40 10.82 -26.23 -11.15
C ALA A 40 10.04 -26.01 -12.46
N LEU A 41 9.88 -27.05 -13.27
CA LEU A 41 9.09 -27.00 -14.51
C LEU A 41 7.62 -26.69 -14.24
N TYR A 42 7.04 -27.29 -13.20
CA TYR A 42 5.65 -27.05 -12.81
C TYR A 42 5.43 -25.62 -12.31
N THR A 43 6.36 -25.07 -11.53
CA THR A 43 6.31 -23.67 -11.07
C THR A 43 6.39 -22.70 -12.25
N VAL A 44 7.31 -22.93 -13.19
CA VAL A 44 7.42 -22.10 -14.41
C VAL A 44 6.17 -22.22 -15.29
N TYR A 45 5.60 -23.42 -15.39
CA TYR A 45 4.36 -23.65 -16.12
C TYR A 45 3.18 -22.92 -15.48
N LEU A 46 3.04 -23.01 -14.15
CA LEU A 46 1.99 -22.31 -13.42
C LEU A 46 2.14 -20.80 -13.51
N HIS A 47 3.36 -20.27 -13.41
CA HIS A 47 3.58 -18.84 -13.53
C HIS A 47 3.21 -18.33 -14.93
N ARG A 48 3.65 -19.03 -15.99
CA ARG A 48 3.24 -18.68 -17.37
C ARG A 48 1.75 -18.81 -17.60
N ARG A 49 1.09 -19.80 -16.97
CA ARG A 49 -0.36 -19.97 -17.08
C ARG A 49 -1.11 -18.90 -16.30
N LEU A 50 -0.62 -18.51 -15.12
CA LEU A 50 -1.18 -17.42 -14.32
C LEU A 50 -1.01 -16.09 -15.03
N ASP A 51 0.17 -15.79 -15.59
CA ASP A 51 0.40 -14.57 -16.38
C ASP A 51 -0.54 -14.54 -17.59
N LYS A 52 -0.72 -15.68 -18.28
CA LYS A 52 -1.65 -15.80 -19.40
C LYS A 52 -3.11 -15.64 -18.98
N VAL A 53 -3.49 -16.12 -17.79
CA VAL A 53 -4.85 -15.99 -17.25
C VAL A 53 -5.08 -14.56 -16.73
N GLU A 54 -4.09 -13.90 -16.13
CA GLU A 54 -4.17 -12.50 -15.69
C GLU A 54 -4.23 -11.54 -16.87
N GLU A 55 -3.49 -11.83 -17.95
CA GLU A 55 -3.61 -11.15 -19.24
C GLU A 55 -5.00 -11.41 -19.86
N GLU A 56 -5.47 -12.66 -19.94
CA GLU A 56 -6.79 -12.97 -20.49
C GLU A 56 -7.95 -12.39 -19.66
N VAL A 57 -7.86 -12.36 -18.32
CA VAL A 57 -8.89 -11.84 -17.41
C VAL A 57 -8.90 -10.31 -17.38
N SER A 58 -7.74 -9.64 -17.47
CA SER A 58 -7.69 -8.17 -17.57
C SER A 58 -8.18 -7.63 -18.91
N PHE A 59 -8.20 -8.46 -19.97
CA PHE A 59 -8.68 -8.08 -21.30
C PHE A 59 -10.08 -8.60 -21.66
N HIS A 60 -10.71 -9.51 -20.91
CA HIS A 60 -11.93 -10.17 -21.40
C HIS A 60 -13.20 -9.30 -21.35
N GLU A 61 -13.35 -8.40 -20.36
CA GLU A 61 -14.63 -7.70 -20.18
C GLU A 61 -14.82 -6.51 -21.14
N ASP A 62 -13.76 -5.79 -21.53
CA ASP A 62 -13.87 -4.61 -22.42
C ASP A 62 -13.49 -4.86 -23.90
N PHE A 63 -12.80 -5.96 -24.21
CA PHE A 63 -12.23 -6.18 -25.55
C PHE A 63 -13.21 -6.80 -26.56
N VAL A 64 -14.28 -7.45 -26.09
CA VAL A 64 -15.30 -8.05 -26.96
C VAL A 64 -16.00 -6.97 -27.78
N PHE A 65 -16.38 -5.86 -27.13
CA PHE A 65 -17.07 -4.75 -27.78
C PHE A 65 -16.19 -4.01 -28.79
N ILE A 66 -14.92 -3.75 -28.45
CA ILE A 66 -13.95 -3.07 -29.33
C ILE A 66 -13.63 -3.93 -30.56
N LYS A 67 -13.40 -5.23 -30.37
CA LYS A 67 -13.15 -6.17 -31.48
C LYS A 67 -14.35 -6.30 -32.41
N GLN A 68 -15.57 -6.18 -31.86
CA GLN A 68 -16.83 -6.22 -32.62
C GLN A 68 -17.08 -4.93 -33.40
N LEU A 69 -16.75 -3.75 -32.84
CA LEU A 69 -16.71 -2.47 -33.55
C LEU A 69 -15.67 -2.46 -34.68
N GLN A 70 -14.49 -3.03 -34.44
CA GLN A 70 -13.44 -3.11 -35.45
C GLN A 70 -13.84 -4.02 -36.62
N LYS A 71 -14.59 -5.10 -36.37
CA LYS A 71 -15.21 -5.95 -37.40
C LYS A 71 -16.28 -5.20 -38.19
N CYS A 72 -17.12 -4.39 -37.54
CA CYS A 72 -18.07 -3.51 -38.23
C CYS A 72 -17.38 -2.48 -39.14
N ASN A 73 -16.21 -1.96 -38.75
CA ASN A 73 -15.47 -0.97 -39.54
C ASN A 73 -14.72 -1.58 -40.73
N LYS A 74 -14.28 -2.84 -40.61
CA LYS A 74 -13.56 -3.56 -41.68
C LYS A 74 -14.49 -4.20 -42.72
N GLY A 75 -15.81 -4.13 -42.55
CA GLY A 75 -16.80 -4.63 -43.51
C GLY A 75 -16.88 -6.15 -43.65
N GLU A 76 -16.13 -6.90 -42.83
CA GLU A 76 -16.14 -8.36 -42.81
C GLU A 76 -17.01 -8.88 -41.67
N GLY A 77 -18.28 -9.14 -41.98
CA GLY A 77 -19.19 -9.79 -41.03
C GLY A 77 -20.61 -9.88 -41.58
N SER A 78 -20.98 -11.07 -42.03
CA SER A 78 -22.33 -11.45 -42.42
C SER A 78 -23.35 -11.12 -41.33
N LEU A 79 -24.43 -10.45 -41.75
CA LEU A 79 -25.70 -10.20 -41.07
C LEU A 79 -26.03 -11.23 -39.98
N SER A 80 -25.87 -10.86 -38.70
CA SER A 80 -26.73 -11.34 -37.61
C SER A 80 -26.46 -10.58 -36.29
N LEU A 81 -27.55 -10.02 -35.75
CA LEU A 81 -27.81 -9.53 -34.39
C LEU A 81 -27.34 -8.14 -33.92
N LEU A 82 -26.44 -7.43 -34.62
CA LEU A 82 -26.22 -6.00 -34.35
C LEU A 82 -26.14 -5.21 -35.65
N ASN A 83 -27.06 -4.25 -35.84
CA ASN A 83 -27.02 -3.35 -36.98
C ASN A 83 -25.79 -2.44 -36.82
N CYS A 84 -24.66 -2.78 -37.45
CA CYS A 84 -23.41 -2.01 -37.36
C CYS A 84 -23.63 -0.52 -37.66
N LYS A 85 -24.63 -0.20 -38.51
CA LYS A 85 -25.02 1.18 -38.81
C LYS A 85 -25.61 1.91 -37.60
N GLU A 86 -26.40 1.21 -36.77
CA GLU A 86 -26.98 1.78 -35.55
C GLU A 86 -25.95 1.87 -34.42
N VAL A 87 -25.10 0.87 -34.26
CA VAL A 87 -24.01 0.91 -33.26
C VAL A 87 -23.03 2.03 -33.59
N LYS A 88 -22.64 2.18 -34.86
CA LYS A 88 -21.78 3.29 -35.30
C LYS A 88 -22.44 4.65 -35.05
N ARG A 89 -23.74 4.78 -35.37
CA ARG A 89 -24.48 6.02 -35.13
C ARG A 89 -24.57 6.36 -33.64
N ARG A 90 -24.86 5.38 -32.78
CA ARG A 90 -24.89 5.59 -31.32
C ARG A 90 -23.51 5.96 -30.78
N TYR A 91 -22.44 5.37 -31.32
CA TYR A 91 -21.08 5.73 -30.94
C TYR A 91 -20.72 7.15 -31.40
N GLU A 92 -21.08 7.54 -32.62
CA GLU A 92 -20.87 8.91 -33.13
C GLU A 92 -21.70 9.94 -32.36
N ASP A 93 -22.94 9.62 -32.01
CA ASP A 93 -23.79 10.46 -31.16
C ASP A 93 -23.20 10.57 -29.75
N LEU A 94 -22.68 9.47 -29.18
CA LEU A 94 -22.00 9.49 -27.88
C LEU A 94 -20.71 10.32 -27.93
N VAL A 95 -19.91 10.20 -28.99
CA VAL A 95 -18.69 11.01 -29.16
C VAL A 95 -19.03 12.48 -29.34
N LYS A 96 -20.09 12.81 -30.08
CA LYS A 96 -20.59 14.19 -30.20
C LYS A 96 -21.10 14.74 -28.87
N ASP A 97 -21.85 13.95 -28.11
CA ASP A 97 -22.35 14.33 -26.79
C ASP A 97 -21.19 14.51 -25.79
N VAL A 98 -20.15 13.68 -25.88
CA VAL A 98 -18.91 13.85 -25.12
C VAL A 98 -18.17 15.12 -25.55
N SER A 99 -18.00 15.39 -26.86
CA SER A 99 -17.33 16.60 -27.35
C SER A 99 -18.07 17.90 -27.01
N LEU A 100 -19.41 17.89 -27.03
CA LEU A 100 -20.23 19.05 -26.66
C LEU A 100 -20.26 19.27 -25.14
N ASN A 101 -20.16 18.21 -24.33
CA ASN A 101 -20.02 18.31 -22.87
C ASN A 101 -18.58 18.62 -22.40
N THR A 102 -17.58 18.53 -23.29
CA THR A 102 -16.16 18.75 -22.95
C THR A 102 -15.82 20.24 -22.76
N GLU A 103 -16.62 21.18 -23.31
CA GLU A 103 -16.45 22.61 -23.03
C GLU A 103 -17.06 23.07 -21.70
N GLU A 104 -17.97 22.29 -21.07
CA GLU A 104 -18.61 22.69 -19.80
C GLU A 104 -18.49 21.69 -18.63
N LYS A 105 -17.98 20.47 -18.80
CA LYS A 105 -17.79 19.51 -17.68
C LYS A 105 -16.52 18.68 -17.83
N LYS A 106 -15.39 19.22 -17.34
CA LYS A 106 -14.23 18.38 -17.04
C LYS A 106 -14.39 17.73 -15.68
N GLU A 107 -14.29 16.39 -15.73
CA GLU A 107 -14.05 15.42 -14.65
C GLU A 107 -15.21 15.15 -13.69
N THR A 108 -15.99 14.10 -14.00
CA THR A 108 -16.54 13.17 -13.00
C THR A 108 -17.17 11.97 -13.69
N ARG A 109 -16.60 10.77 -13.52
CA ARG A 109 -17.34 9.49 -13.47
C ARG A 109 -16.40 8.33 -13.12
N TYR A 110 -16.15 8.19 -11.82
CA TYR A 110 -16.32 6.89 -11.17
C TYR A 110 -17.56 7.05 -10.27
N GLU A 111 -18.41 6.03 -10.23
CA GLU A 111 -19.72 6.09 -9.58
C GLU A 111 -19.59 6.45 -8.09
N MET A 112 -19.85 7.72 -7.76
CA MET A 112 -20.14 8.16 -6.40
C MET A 112 -21.65 8.13 -6.23
N GLN A 113 -22.15 7.34 -5.29
CA GLN A 113 -23.49 7.52 -4.73
C GLN A 113 -23.65 9.01 -4.39
N LYS A 114 -24.65 9.66 -4.99
CA LYS A 114 -25.11 10.98 -4.54
C LYS A 114 -25.75 10.80 -3.16
N GLY A 115 -24.91 10.76 -2.13
CA GLY A 115 -25.29 11.24 -0.81
C GLY A 115 -25.60 12.74 -0.89
N ASP A 116 -26.33 13.22 0.11
CA ASP A 116 -26.89 14.55 0.32
C ASP A 116 -26.14 15.73 -0.37
N GLU A 117 -26.87 16.81 -0.71
CA GLU A 117 -26.31 18.02 -1.37
C GLU A 117 -25.21 18.74 -0.56
N ASP A 118 -24.86 18.24 0.63
CA ASP A 118 -23.77 18.75 1.46
C ASP A 118 -22.40 18.40 0.84
N PRO A 119 -21.53 19.40 0.54
CA PRO A 119 -20.20 19.15 0.00
C PRO A 119 -19.39 18.20 0.89
N GLN A 120 -18.93 17.08 0.33
CA GLN A 120 -18.11 16.12 1.05
C GLN A 120 -16.80 16.77 1.54
N ILE A 121 -16.62 16.83 2.87
CA ILE A 121 -15.42 17.39 3.49
C ILE A 121 -14.48 16.24 3.89
N ALA A 122 -13.38 16.09 3.15
CA ALA A 122 -12.34 15.12 3.47
C ALA A 122 -10.96 15.67 3.11
N VAL A 123 -9.99 15.42 3.99
CA VAL A 123 -8.60 15.83 3.83
C VAL A 123 -7.65 14.69 4.19
N HIS A 124 -6.62 14.52 3.38
CA HIS A 124 -5.46 13.69 3.66
C HIS A 124 -4.21 14.48 3.23
N VAL A 125 -3.28 14.70 4.15
CA VAL A 125 -2.01 15.37 3.88
C VAL A 125 -0.85 14.47 4.31
N VAL A 126 0.26 14.61 3.59
CA VAL A 126 1.47 13.81 3.82
C VAL A 126 2.52 14.64 4.54
N SER A 127 3.36 13.97 5.32
CA SER A 127 4.39 14.69 6.09
C SER A 127 5.39 15.42 5.22
N GLU A 128 5.92 16.51 5.76
CA GLU A 128 7.00 17.29 5.17
C GLU A 128 8.11 17.47 6.20
N ALA A 129 9.35 17.19 5.78
CA ALA A 129 10.51 17.43 6.62
C ALA A 129 10.70 18.94 6.83
N ASN A 130 11.03 19.34 8.05
CA ASN A 130 11.30 20.72 8.41
C ASN A 130 12.67 20.84 9.05
N SER A 131 13.46 21.83 8.63
CA SER A 131 14.77 22.11 9.22
C SER A 131 14.69 22.79 10.59
N LYS A 132 13.51 23.27 10.99
CA LYS A 132 13.28 23.87 12.32
C LYS A 132 13.00 22.78 13.35
N THR A 133 13.61 22.90 14.53
CA THR A 133 13.46 22.01 15.69
C THR A 133 12.12 22.22 16.42
N THR A 134 11.01 22.16 15.70
CA THR A 134 9.67 22.28 16.29
C THR A 134 9.05 20.91 16.50
N SER A 135 8.43 20.68 17.65
CA SER A 135 7.73 19.44 17.99
C SER A 135 6.44 19.23 17.18
N VAL A 136 5.87 20.31 16.63
CA VAL A 136 4.71 20.27 15.72
C VAL A 136 5.12 19.85 14.31
N LEU A 137 4.53 18.77 13.82
CA LEU A 137 4.81 18.23 12.50
C LEU A 137 4.38 19.16 11.36
N GLN A 138 5.12 19.12 10.26
CA GLN A 138 4.75 19.82 9.02
C GLN A 138 4.14 18.84 8.01
N TRP A 139 3.26 19.37 7.18
CA TRP A 139 2.46 18.66 6.21
C TRP A 139 2.45 19.42 4.89
N ALA A 140 2.29 18.67 3.80
CA ALA A 140 2.24 19.23 2.46
C ALA A 140 1.14 18.58 1.62
N LYS A 141 0.63 19.35 0.65
CA LYS A 141 -0.29 18.91 -0.40
C LYS A 141 0.51 18.31 -1.56
N LYS A 142 1.14 17.17 -1.34
CA LYS A 142 2.00 16.48 -2.33
C LYS A 142 1.72 14.97 -2.36
N GLY A 143 2.09 14.33 -3.46
CA GLY A 143 1.80 12.90 -3.67
C GLY A 143 0.29 12.63 -3.69
N TYR A 144 -0.14 11.52 -3.09
CA TYR A 144 -1.54 11.10 -2.99
C TYR A 144 -2.30 11.84 -1.86
N TYR A 145 -2.24 13.17 -1.84
CA TYR A 145 -3.01 13.99 -0.90
C TYR A 145 -4.48 14.11 -1.36
N THR A 146 -5.37 14.44 -0.44
CA THR A 146 -6.79 14.72 -0.73
C THR A 146 -7.18 16.04 -0.09
N MET A 147 -7.79 16.94 -0.86
CA MET A 147 -8.56 18.09 -0.38
C MET A 147 -9.73 18.31 -1.33
N LYS A 148 -10.94 17.89 -0.93
CA LYS A 148 -12.10 17.92 -1.82
C LYS A 148 -12.68 19.33 -2.03
N ASN A 149 -12.53 20.22 -1.07
CA ASN A 149 -13.06 21.57 -1.12
C ASN A 149 -12.21 22.53 -0.26
N ASN A 150 -12.60 23.80 -0.25
CA ASN A 150 -11.99 24.86 0.56
C ASN A 150 -12.58 24.97 1.98
N LEU A 151 -13.41 24.01 2.41
CA LEU A 151 -13.99 23.99 3.75
C LEU A 151 -13.01 23.46 4.82
N VAL A 152 -11.84 23.00 4.39
CA VAL A 152 -10.70 22.69 5.27
C VAL A 152 -9.43 23.24 4.65
N THR A 153 -8.68 24.01 5.43
CA THR A 153 -7.44 24.65 4.99
C THR A 153 -6.25 24.07 5.74
N LEU A 154 -5.12 23.95 5.05
CA LEU A 154 -3.84 23.62 5.66
C LEU A 154 -3.09 24.93 5.90
N GLU A 155 -3.07 25.38 7.15
CA GLU A 155 -2.50 26.67 7.52
C GLU A 155 -1.04 26.51 7.93
N SER A 156 -0.18 27.33 7.31
CA SER A 156 1.27 27.35 7.53
C SER A 156 1.95 25.98 7.43
N GLY A 157 1.32 25.00 6.77
CA GLY A 157 1.79 23.62 6.70
C GLY A 157 1.68 22.83 8.02
N LYS A 158 1.03 23.35 9.08
CA LYS A 158 1.06 22.74 10.42
C LYS A 158 -0.27 22.18 10.88
N GLN A 159 -1.34 22.86 10.52
CA GLN A 159 -2.64 22.66 11.13
C GLN A 159 -3.75 22.61 10.08
N LEU A 160 -4.73 21.74 10.30
CA LEU A 160 -5.95 21.65 9.51
C LEU A 160 -7.05 22.44 10.20
N THR A 161 -7.51 23.52 9.56
CA THR A 161 -8.58 24.38 10.08
C THR A 161 -9.88 24.08 9.37
N VAL A 162 -10.94 23.78 10.12
CA VAL A 162 -12.27 23.47 9.57
C VAL A 162 -13.13 24.73 9.47
N LYS A 163 -13.91 24.86 8.39
CA LYS A 163 -14.84 25.98 8.17
C LYS A 163 -16.30 25.65 8.46
N ARG A 164 -16.59 24.42 8.87
CA ARG A 164 -17.94 24.02 9.26
C ARG A 164 -17.88 23.29 10.58
N GLN A 165 -18.83 23.60 11.46
CA GLN A 165 -19.05 22.82 12.66
C GLN A 165 -19.58 21.43 12.28
N GLY A 166 -19.22 20.41 13.04
CA GLY A 166 -19.80 19.07 12.89
C GLY A 166 -18.98 17.99 13.56
N LEU A 167 -19.39 16.74 13.33
CA LEU A 167 -18.65 15.55 13.74
C LEU A 167 -17.63 15.18 12.66
N TYR A 168 -16.39 14.99 13.09
CA TYR A 168 -15.29 14.62 12.21
C TYR A 168 -14.59 13.37 12.74
N TYR A 169 -14.36 12.40 11.86
CA TYR A 169 -13.37 11.38 12.12
C TYR A 169 -11.99 11.94 11.75
N VAL A 170 -11.13 12.10 12.76
CA VAL A 170 -9.79 12.65 12.64
C VAL A 170 -8.78 11.53 12.88
N TYR A 171 -7.76 11.44 12.04
CA TYR A 171 -6.74 10.40 12.15
C TYR A 171 -5.35 10.90 11.80
N THR A 172 -4.33 10.30 12.40
CA THR A 172 -2.93 10.48 12.01
C THR A 172 -2.17 9.17 12.14
N GLN A 173 -1.22 8.96 11.23
CA GLN A 173 -0.22 7.92 11.34
C GLN A 173 1.15 8.59 11.39
N VAL A 174 1.97 8.20 12.37
CA VAL A 174 3.35 8.66 12.51
C VAL A 174 4.25 7.46 12.59
N THR A 175 5.17 7.36 11.63
CA THR A 175 6.27 6.40 11.69
C THR A 175 7.55 7.13 12.06
N PHE A 176 8.31 6.58 12.99
CA PHE A 176 9.57 7.15 13.45
C PHE A 176 10.63 6.06 13.58
N CYS A 177 11.89 6.46 13.44
CA CYS A 177 13.03 5.58 13.66
C CYS A 177 13.78 6.05 14.89
N SER A 178 13.76 5.23 15.95
CA SER A 178 14.39 5.59 17.21
C SER A 178 15.41 4.56 17.64
N ASN A 179 16.44 5.01 18.35
CA ASN A 179 17.41 4.16 19.01
C ASN A 179 17.48 4.59 20.48
N GLN A 180 17.41 3.61 21.38
CA GLN A 180 17.50 3.84 22.81
C GLN A 180 18.92 4.28 23.18
N GLN A 181 19.11 5.59 23.22
CA GLN A 181 20.33 6.21 23.73
C GLN A 181 20.35 6.07 25.27
N PRO A 182 21.51 5.84 25.91
CA PRO A 182 21.59 5.64 27.37
C PRO A 182 21.01 6.78 28.22
N SER A 183 20.87 7.98 27.64
CA SER A 183 20.38 9.20 28.30
C SER A 183 18.88 9.46 28.14
N SER A 184 18.17 8.78 27.21
CA SER A 184 16.74 9.01 26.95
C SER A 184 15.91 7.85 27.49
N LYS A 185 15.23 8.07 28.62
CA LYS A 185 14.26 7.11 29.19
C LYS A 185 12.82 7.41 28.79
N ASP A 186 12.55 8.59 28.27
CA ASP A 186 11.20 9.01 27.95
C ASP A 186 10.71 8.35 26.65
N PRO A 187 9.44 7.95 26.56
CA PRO A 187 8.89 7.35 25.35
C PRO A 187 8.71 8.39 24.23
N PHE A 188 8.67 7.90 23.00
CA PHE A 188 8.21 8.69 21.87
C PHE A 188 6.68 8.86 21.95
N LEU A 189 6.23 10.11 22.11
CA LEU A 189 4.83 10.47 22.21
C LEU A 189 4.35 11.07 20.90
N VAL A 190 3.13 10.69 20.51
CA VAL A 190 2.37 11.34 19.44
C VAL A 190 1.09 11.87 20.07
N SER A 191 0.84 13.16 19.94
CA SER A 191 -0.37 13.83 20.43
C SER A 191 -1.12 14.50 19.28
N LEU A 192 -2.38 14.14 19.10
CA LEU A 192 -3.31 14.87 18.26
C LEU A 192 -3.96 15.95 19.12
N CYS A 193 -3.80 17.22 18.73
CA CYS A 193 -4.22 18.38 19.50
C CYS A 193 -5.28 19.18 18.73
N LEU A 194 -6.17 19.81 19.50
CA LEU A 194 -7.15 20.77 19.02
C LEU A 194 -6.80 22.16 19.57
N LYS A 195 -6.81 23.15 18.68
CA LYS A 195 -6.78 24.57 19.00
C LYS A 195 -8.18 25.15 18.76
N SER A 196 -8.80 25.63 19.82
CA SER A 196 -10.08 26.33 19.75
C SER A 196 -9.93 27.72 19.12
N THR A 197 -11.04 28.31 18.68
CA THR A 197 -11.11 29.70 18.21
C THR A 197 -10.68 30.72 19.28
N SER A 198 -10.87 30.39 20.55
CA SER A 198 -10.37 31.16 21.70
C SER A 198 -8.85 31.11 21.86
N GLY A 199 -8.16 30.31 21.06
CA GLY A 199 -6.72 30.08 21.16
C GLY A 199 -6.29 29.02 22.17
N SER A 200 -7.21 28.49 22.99
CA SER A 200 -6.90 27.43 23.94
C SER A 200 -6.59 26.11 23.23
N GLU A 201 -5.51 25.45 23.63
CA GLU A 201 -5.10 24.16 23.09
C GLU A 201 -5.44 23.01 24.06
N ARG A 202 -5.91 21.88 23.52
CA ARG A 202 -6.14 20.64 24.28
C ARG A 202 -5.71 19.41 23.48
N ILE A 203 -5.31 18.36 24.18
CA ILE A 203 -5.03 17.06 23.55
C ILE A 203 -6.34 16.30 23.35
N LEU A 204 -6.54 15.76 22.16
CA LEU A 204 -7.66 14.87 21.82
C LEU A 204 -7.28 13.40 21.98
N LEU A 205 -6.14 13.01 21.40
CA LEU A 205 -5.63 11.64 21.44
C LEU A 205 -4.13 11.66 21.71
N ARG A 206 -3.63 10.61 22.37
CA ARG A 206 -2.21 10.43 22.63
C ARG A 206 -1.85 8.95 22.59
N ALA A 207 -0.69 8.65 22.02
CA ALA A 207 -0.06 7.33 22.09
C ALA A 207 1.42 7.47 22.41
N ALA A 208 1.97 6.42 23.02
CA ALA A 208 3.34 6.38 23.52
C ALA A 208 3.99 5.05 23.11
N ASN A 209 5.18 5.12 22.53
CA ASN A 209 6.00 3.94 22.23
C ASN A 209 7.39 4.10 22.85
N THR A 210 7.89 3.04 23.47
CA THR A 210 9.27 3.01 23.96
C THR A 210 10.25 2.92 22.80
N HIS A 211 11.38 3.59 22.93
CA HIS A 211 12.45 3.56 21.93
C HIS A 211 12.98 2.14 21.69
N SER A 212 13.33 1.85 20.44
CA SER A 212 13.91 0.56 20.07
C SER A 212 15.39 0.47 20.45
N SER A 213 15.89 -0.71 20.80
CA SER A 213 17.32 -0.98 21.02
C SER A 213 18.07 -1.37 19.73
N SER A 214 17.40 -1.35 18.57
CA SER A 214 18.00 -1.73 17.28
C SER A 214 18.96 -0.67 16.74
N LYS A 215 20.05 -1.12 16.08
CA LYS A 215 21.02 -0.26 15.38
C LYS A 215 20.81 -0.33 13.86
N PRO A 216 20.90 0.79 13.11
CA PRO A 216 21.18 2.14 13.59
C PRO A 216 20.00 2.77 14.34
N CYS A 217 18.77 2.40 14.02
CA CYS A 217 17.53 2.71 14.74
C CYS A 217 16.46 1.65 14.42
N GLY A 218 15.47 1.49 15.29
CA GLY A 218 14.29 0.65 15.05
C GLY A 218 13.09 1.47 14.63
N GLN A 219 12.43 1.03 13.56
CA GLN A 219 11.23 1.67 13.01
C GLN A 219 9.99 1.21 13.77
N GLN A 220 9.14 2.17 14.13
CA GLN A 220 7.87 1.93 14.80
C GLN A 220 6.82 2.91 14.23
N SER A 221 5.56 2.47 14.20
CA SER A 221 4.44 3.28 13.73
C SER A 221 3.38 3.40 14.81
N VAL A 222 2.78 4.57 14.89
CA VAL A 222 1.66 4.90 15.77
C VAL A 222 0.51 5.39 14.90
N HIS A 223 -0.68 4.86 15.15
CA HIS A 223 -1.92 5.33 14.53
C HIS A 223 -2.86 5.85 15.61
N LEU A 224 -3.41 7.04 15.40
CA LEU A 224 -4.44 7.65 16.24
C LEU A 224 -5.64 7.94 15.36
N GLY A 225 -6.84 7.60 15.83
CA GLY A 225 -8.08 7.84 15.12
C GLY A 225 -9.24 7.99 16.11
N GLY A 226 -10.13 8.96 15.88
CA GLY A 226 -11.27 9.18 16.75
C GLY A 226 -12.28 10.17 16.16
N VAL A 227 -13.51 10.11 16.66
CA VAL A 227 -14.58 11.02 16.27
C VAL A 227 -14.67 12.17 17.27
N PHE A 228 -14.66 13.40 16.78
CA PHE A 228 -14.73 14.61 17.58
C PHE A 228 -15.71 15.60 16.98
N GLU A 229 -16.45 16.29 17.85
CA GLU A 229 -17.18 17.49 17.44
C GLU A 229 -16.19 18.66 17.34
N LEU A 230 -16.09 19.24 16.15
CA LEU A 230 -15.24 20.39 15.87
C LEU A 230 -16.13 21.61 15.64
N GLN A 231 -15.71 22.73 16.23
CA GLN A 231 -16.34 24.03 16.01
C GLN A 231 -15.80 24.66 14.73
N GLU A 232 -16.57 25.58 14.14
CA GLU A 232 -16.09 26.40 13.03
C GLU A 232 -14.81 27.14 13.43
N ASP A 233 -13.86 27.23 12.50
CA ASP A 233 -12.53 27.82 12.65
C ASP A 233 -11.63 27.20 13.73
N SER A 234 -11.99 26.02 14.25
CA SER A 234 -11.07 25.23 15.08
C SER A 234 -10.00 24.55 14.23
N SER A 235 -8.78 24.45 14.78
CA SER A 235 -7.63 23.88 14.09
C SER A 235 -7.12 22.63 14.77
N LEU A 236 -6.75 21.62 14.00
CA LEU A 236 -6.14 20.38 14.49
C LEU A 236 -4.67 20.32 14.07
N PHE A 237 -3.80 19.85 14.95
CA PHE A 237 -2.38 19.65 14.66
C PHE A 237 -1.82 18.44 15.40
N VAL A 238 -0.66 17.95 14.96
CA VAL A 238 0.01 16.80 15.56
C VAL A 238 1.34 17.24 16.14
N ASN A 239 1.57 16.87 17.40
CA ASN A 239 2.77 17.15 18.16
C ASN A 239 3.48 15.84 18.51
N VAL A 240 4.80 15.80 18.43
CA VAL A 240 5.62 14.63 18.80
C VAL A 240 6.74 15.01 19.75
N THR A 241 7.29 14.05 20.50
CA THR A 241 8.42 14.31 21.41
C THR A 241 9.66 14.82 20.65
N ASP A 242 9.99 14.19 19.51
CA ASP A 242 11.16 14.54 18.70
C ASP A 242 10.85 14.40 17.20
N ALA A 243 10.63 15.53 16.53
CA ALA A 243 10.31 15.54 15.10
C ALA A 243 11.48 15.06 14.22
N SER A 244 12.73 15.08 14.70
CA SER A 244 13.89 14.65 13.91
C SER A 244 13.92 13.14 13.66
N GLN A 245 13.23 12.36 14.49
CA GLN A 245 13.12 10.90 14.37
C GLN A 245 12.01 10.48 13.42
N VAL A 246 11.15 11.40 12.98
CA VAL A 246 9.99 11.09 12.13
C VAL A 246 10.43 10.76 10.71
N MET A 247 9.84 9.69 10.18
CA MET A 247 10.06 9.26 8.82
C MET A 247 9.12 9.96 7.85
N HIS A 248 9.70 10.63 6.86
CA HIS A 248 8.98 11.41 5.84
C HIS A 248 8.87 10.73 4.48
N GLY A 249 9.25 9.45 4.38
CA GLY A 249 9.10 8.68 3.15
C GLY A 249 7.62 8.45 2.79
N VAL A 250 7.38 8.08 1.54
CA VAL A 250 6.02 7.89 1.00
C VAL A 250 5.25 6.85 1.83
N GLY A 251 4.07 7.22 2.33
CA GLY A 251 3.17 6.33 3.07
C GLY A 251 3.47 6.15 4.56
N PHE A 252 4.60 6.64 5.07
CA PHE A 252 4.98 6.43 6.48
C PHE A 252 4.21 7.32 7.47
N THR A 253 4.11 8.61 7.17
CA THR A 253 3.56 9.61 8.08
C THR A 253 2.54 10.50 7.36
N SER A 254 1.31 10.51 7.86
CA SER A 254 0.16 11.21 7.28
C SER A 254 -0.82 11.72 8.34
N PHE A 255 -1.64 12.68 7.95
CA PHE A 255 -2.64 13.31 8.80
C PHE A 255 -3.89 13.63 7.97
N GLY A 256 -5.07 13.37 8.52
CA GLY A 256 -6.30 13.60 7.78
C GLY A 256 -7.53 13.65 8.66
N LEU A 257 -8.63 14.01 8.01
CA LEU A 257 -9.96 14.05 8.61
C LEU A 257 -11.04 13.86 7.54
N LEU A 258 -12.22 13.43 7.97
CA LEU A 258 -13.43 13.47 7.16
C LEU A 258 -14.62 13.89 8.04
N LYS A 259 -15.51 14.71 7.50
CA LYS A 259 -16.79 15.03 8.12
C LYS A 259 -17.74 13.85 7.96
N ILE A 260 -18.45 13.52 9.03
CA ILE A 260 -19.48 12.47 9.08
C ILE A 260 -20.84 13.09 8.77
#